data_AF-A0AAV2STD8-F1
#
_entry.id   AF-A0AAV2STD8-F1
#
_cell.length_a   1.000
_cell.length_b   1.000
_cell.length_c   1.000
_cell.angle_alpha   90.00
_cell.angle_beta   90.00
_cell.angle_gamma   90.00
#
_symmetry.space_group_name_H-M   'P 1'
#
loop_
_entity.id
_entity.type
_entity.pdbx_description
1 polymer ?
#
loop_
_entity_poly.entity_id
_entity_poly.type
_entity_poly.pdbx_seq_one_letter_code
_entity_poly.pdbx_strand_id
1 'polypeptide(L)'
;DNHHIITMKFIILSCLLAVAFCQDVAVPVPVLILSQEHTPSESGAYSHHFESENGISHSATGSVGSAGQLNVEGSYSFTLADGTLAVVTYIANEAGFTAESDILPKAVEKIHPDPPHVVELLRIAQEQREQGVQFDNR
;
A
#
# COMPACT_ATOMS: atom_id res chain seq x y z
N ASP A 1 -47.02 -35.51 -38.62
CA ASP A 1 -46.06 -35.86 -37.56
C ASP A 1 -45.85 -34.68 -36.62
N ASN A 2 -46.50 -34.69 -35.45
CA ASN A 2 -46.45 -33.57 -34.50
C ASN A 2 -45.14 -33.54 -33.69
N HIS A 3 -44.39 -34.64 -33.71
CA HIS A 3 -43.14 -34.82 -32.97
C HIS A 3 -42.05 -33.87 -33.49
N HIS A 4 -41.89 -33.75 -34.81
CA HIS A 4 -40.91 -32.83 -35.41
C HIS A 4 -41.20 -31.35 -35.09
N ILE A 5 -42.48 -30.97 -35.02
CA ILE A 5 -42.90 -29.59 -34.69
C ILE A 5 -42.59 -29.28 -33.22
N ILE A 6 -42.81 -30.24 -32.32
CA ILE A 6 -42.51 -30.12 -30.89
C ILE A 6 -41.00 -30.03 -30.67
N THR A 7 -40.20 -30.88 -31.32
CA THR A 7 -38.73 -30.85 -31.25
C THR A 7 -38.16 -29.52 -31.74
N MET A 8 -38.69 -28.96 -32.84
CA MET A 8 -38.22 -27.66 -33.37
C MET A 8 -38.46 -26.51 -32.39
N LYS A 9 -39.60 -26.52 -31.68
CA LYS A 9 -39.93 -25.50 -30.67
C LYS A 9 -39.01 -25.59 -29.44
N PHE A 10 -38.68 -26.80 -29.00
CA PHE A 10 -37.75 -26.99 -27.89
C PHE A 10 -36.33 -26.51 -28.24
N ILE A 11 -35.87 -26.73 -29.47
CA ILE A 11 -34.56 -26.22 -29.93
C ILE A 11 -34.56 -24.69 -29.93
N ILE A 12 -35.61 -24.05 -30.45
CA ILE A 12 -35.72 -22.59 -30.50
C ILE A 12 -35.76 -22.00 -29.08
N LEU A 13 -36.54 -22.61 -28.17
CA LEU A 13 -36.63 -22.18 -26.77
C LEU A 13 -35.28 -22.33 -26.04
N SER A 14 -34.57 -23.43 -26.28
CA SER A 14 -33.22 -23.68 -25.75
C SER A 14 -32.21 -22.63 -26.23
N CYS A 15 -32.24 -22.28 -27.53
CA CYS A 15 -31.36 -21.26 -28.07
C CYS A 15 -31.66 -19.87 -27.49
N LEU A 16 -32.93 -19.51 -27.34
CA LEU A 16 -33.32 -18.24 -26.72
C LEU A 16 -32.89 -18.15 -25.25
N LEU A 17 -32.99 -19.25 -24.51
CA LEU A 17 -32.54 -19.31 -23.13
C LEU A 17 -31.00 -19.16 -23.03
N ALA A 18 -30.24 -19.83 -23.91
CA ALA A 18 -28.79 -19.70 -23.95
C ALA A 18 -28.31 -18.27 -24.24
N VAL A 19 -28.99 -17.57 -25.16
CA VAL A 19 -28.67 -16.16 -25.47
C VAL A 19 -29.04 -15.23 -24.31
N ALA A 20 -30.12 -15.50 -23.58
CA ALA A 20 -30.50 -14.71 -22.39
C ALA A 20 -29.52 -14.89 -21.22
N PHE A 21 -28.82 -16.03 -21.14
CA PHE A 21 -27.78 -16.28 -20.15
C PHE A 21 -26.37 -15.82 -20.58
N CYS A 22 -26.20 -15.27 -21.79
CA CYS A 22 -25.01 -14.47 -22.10
C CYS A 22 -25.05 -13.18 -21.28
N GLN A 23 -24.53 -13.25 -20.06
CA GLN A 23 -24.25 -12.07 -19.26
C GLN A 23 -23.24 -11.19 -19.99
N ASP A 24 -23.53 -9.89 -20.04
CA ASP A 24 -22.59 -8.88 -20.47
C ASP A 24 -21.36 -9.00 -19.56
N VAL A 25 -20.28 -9.60 -20.07
CA VAL A 25 -19.02 -9.66 -19.33
C VAL A 25 -18.55 -8.23 -19.27
N ALA A 26 -18.74 -7.58 -18.11
CA ALA A 26 -18.29 -6.23 -17.88
C ALA A 26 -16.80 -6.15 -18.18
N VAL A 27 -16.45 -5.64 -19.37
CA VAL A 27 -15.07 -5.39 -19.74
C VAL A 27 -14.63 -4.21 -18.87
N PRO A 28 -13.68 -4.39 -17.92
CA PRO A 28 -13.25 -3.29 -17.08
C PRO A 28 -12.65 -2.21 -17.98
N VAL A 29 -13.21 -1.00 -17.91
CA VAL A 29 -12.69 0.15 -18.63
C VAL A 29 -11.26 0.41 -18.10
N PRO A 30 -10.26 0.57 -18.98
CA PRO A 30 -8.90 0.85 -18.54
C PRO A 30 -8.86 2.22 -17.84
N VAL A 31 -8.19 2.29 -16.68
CA VAL A 31 -7.95 3.53 -15.96
C VAL A 31 -6.82 4.30 -16.64
N LEU A 32 -7.02 5.59 -16.94
CA LEU A 32 -6.00 6.41 -17.58
C LEU A 32 -4.91 6.85 -16.59
N ILE A 33 -3.71 7.06 -17.10
CA ILE A 33 -2.61 7.71 -16.38
C ILE A 33 -2.67 9.21 -16.68
N LEU A 34 -2.84 10.04 -15.65
CA LEU A 34 -2.94 11.49 -15.79
C LEU A 34 -1.55 12.13 -15.86
N SER A 35 -0.63 11.64 -15.03
CA SER A 35 0.74 12.15 -14.95
C SER A 35 1.72 11.04 -14.60
N GLN A 36 2.90 11.07 -15.22
CA GLN A 36 4.01 10.20 -14.86
C GLN A 36 5.33 10.91 -15.11
N GLU A 37 6.15 11.03 -14.07
CA GLU A 37 7.46 11.64 -14.12
C GLU A 37 8.50 10.69 -13.53
N HIS A 38 9.65 10.60 -14.20
CA HIS A 38 10.78 9.85 -13.70
C HIS A 38 12.07 10.61 -14.01
N THR A 39 12.80 10.96 -12.97
CA THR A 39 14.03 11.75 -13.06
C THR A 39 15.16 10.97 -12.40
N PRO A 40 15.93 10.19 -13.16
CA PRO A 40 17.14 9.56 -12.64
C PRO A 40 18.28 10.58 -12.53
N SER A 41 19.15 10.40 -11.55
CA SER A 41 20.39 11.17 -11.38
C SER A 41 21.61 10.27 -11.58
N GLU A 42 22.70 10.82 -12.11
CA GLU A 42 23.99 10.10 -12.24
C GLU A 42 24.58 9.70 -10.89
N SER A 43 24.20 10.39 -9.81
CA SER A 43 24.64 10.11 -8.44
C SER A 43 23.96 8.86 -7.82
N GLY A 44 22.97 8.27 -8.49
CA GLY A 44 22.14 7.20 -7.92
C GLY A 44 20.89 7.70 -7.18
N ALA A 45 20.73 9.01 -7.04
CA ALA A 45 19.46 9.61 -6.62
C ALA A 45 18.41 9.50 -7.72
N TYR A 46 17.12 9.46 -7.35
CA TYR A 46 16.03 9.48 -8.31
C TYR A 46 14.79 10.17 -7.76
N SER A 47 13.93 10.64 -8.66
CA SER A 47 12.57 11.06 -8.35
C SER A 47 11.58 10.29 -9.24
N HIS A 48 10.47 9.89 -8.66
CA HIS A 48 9.37 9.21 -9.35
C HIS A 48 8.04 9.78 -8.88
N HIS A 49 7.16 10.07 -9.84
CA HIS A 49 5.79 10.49 -9.58
C HIS A 49 4.84 9.84 -10.57
N PHE A 50 3.67 9.44 -10.10
CA PHE A 50 2.62 8.82 -10.87
C PHE A 50 1.25 9.24 -10.35
N GLU A 51 0.31 9.51 -11.25
CA GLU A 51 -1.08 9.82 -10.95
C GLU A 51 -2.00 9.17 -11.98
N SER A 52 -3.10 8.59 -11.51
CA SER A 52 -4.10 7.91 -12.32
C SER A 52 -5.50 8.48 -12.14
N GLU A 53 -6.36 8.25 -13.13
CA GLU A 53 -7.71 8.80 -13.19
C GLU A 53 -8.61 8.38 -12.02
N ASN A 54 -8.38 7.21 -11.44
CA ASN A 54 -9.16 6.71 -10.31
C ASN A 54 -8.67 7.26 -8.94
N GLY A 55 -7.77 8.25 -8.94
CA GLY A 55 -7.28 8.91 -7.73
C GLY A 55 -6.14 8.18 -7.03
N ILE A 56 -5.49 7.18 -7.66
CA ILE A 56 -4.25 6.61 -7.14
C ILE A 56 -3.09 7.53 -7.53
N SER A 57 -2.30 7.95 -6.54
CA SER A 57 -1.06 8.68 -6.74
C SER A 57 0.09 8.05 -5.96
N HIS A 58 1.31 8.11 -6.52
CA HIS A 58 2.53 7.65 -5.87
C HIS A 58 3.65 8.65 -6.17
N SER A 59 4.32 9.12 -5.12
CA SER A 59 5.56 9.89 -5.20
C SER A 59 6.66 9.19 -4.39
N ALA A 60 7.85 9.09 -4.96
CA ALA A 60 9.02 8.57 -4.25
C ALA A 60 10.30 9.26 -4.70
N THR A 61 11.14 9.62 -3.74
CA THR A 61 12.47 10.18 -3.96
C THR A 61 13.51 9.32 -3.28
N GLY A 62 14.54 8.94 -4.04
CA GLY A 62 15.71 8.21 -3.54
C GLY A 62 16.92 9.12 -3.45
N SER A 63 17.66 9.01 -2.36
CA SER A 63 18.94 9.67 -2.14
C SER A 63 19.99 8.68 -1.65
N VAL A 64 21.27 8.94 -1.90
CA VAL A 64 22.35 8.06 -1.45
C VAL A 64 22.59 8.27 0.04
N GLY A 65 22.47 7.20 0.82
CA GLY A 65 22.70 7.14 2.25
C GLY A 65 24.18 7.12 2.63
N SER A 66 24.43 7.12 3.93
CA SER A 66 25.76 7.33 4.53
C SER A 66 26.78 6.20 4.26
N ALA A 67 26.29 4.98 4.01
CA ALA A 67 27.08 3.80 3.67
C ALA A 67 26.94 3.39 2.20
N GLY A 68 26.44 4.28 1.34
CA GLY A 68 26.21 4.02 -0.09
C GLY A 68 24.95 3.19 -0.39
N GLN A 69 24.09 2.96 0.60
CA GLN A 69 22.73 2.45 0.41
C GLN A 69 21.81 3.52 -0.20
N LEU A 70 20.64 3.11 -0.64
CA LEU A 70 19.61 4.02 -1.14
C LEU A 70 18.60 4.30 -0.02
N ASN A 71 18.48 5.56 0.37
CA ASN A 71 17.45 6.04 1.28
C ASN A 71 16.27 6.54 0.46
N VAL A 72 15.09 5.98 0.70
CA VAL A 72 13.87 6.27 -0.07
C VAL A 72 12.83 6.89 0.85
N GLU A 73 12.31 8.04 0.43
CA GLU A 73 11.17 8.69 1.07
C GLU A 73 10.06 8.81 0.03
N GLY A 74 8.83 8.54 0.44
CA GLY A 74 7.72 8.59 -0.50
C GLY A 74 6.36 8.61 0.15
N SER A 75 5.35 8.75 -0.70
CA SER A 75 3.96 8.65 -0.30
C SER A 75 3.14 8.02 -1.42
N TYR A 76 2.11 7.28 -1.03
CA TYR A 76 1.08 6.83 -1.96
C TYR A 76 -0.29 7.13 -1.40
N SER A 77 -1.22 7.43 -2.30
CA SER A 77 -2.61 7.70 -1.96
C SER A 77 -3.55 6.91 -2.86
N PHE A 78 -4.71 6.55 -2.32
CA PHE A 78 -5.77 5.88 -3.05
C PHE A 78 -7.11 6.09 -2.36
N THR A 79 -8.19 6.04 -3.13
CA THR A 79 -9.55 6.20 -2.61
C THR A 79 -10.05 4.89 -2.00
N LEU A 80 -10.52 4.92 -0.75
CA LEU A 80 -11.17 3.78 -0.10
C LEU A 80 -12.60 3.59 -0.61
N ALA A 81 -13.21 2.44 -0.27
CA ALA A 81 -14.59 2.13 -0.63
C ALA A 81 -15.63 3.11 -0.04
N ASP A 82 -15.28 3.85 1.01
CA ASP A 82 -16.11 4.89 1.63
C ASP A 82 -15.96 6.27 0.98
N GLY A 83 -15.07 6.42 -0.01
CA GLY A 83 -14.76 7.69 -0.68
C GLY A 83 -13.69 8.53 0.02
N THR A 84 -13.16 8.09 1.17
CA THR A 84 -12.06 8.76 1.87
C THR A 84 -10.74 8.53 1.13
N LEU A 85 -9.85 9.52 1.11
CA LEU A 85 -8.50 9.36 0.56
C LEU A 85 -7.58 8.76 1.62
N ALA A 86 -7.08 7.54 1.38
CA ALA A 86 -5.96 6.99 2.14
C ALA A 86 -4.69 7.70 1.69
N VAL A 87 -3.88 8.15 2.64
CA VAL A 87 -2.52 8.64 2.36
C VAL A 87 -1.57 7.90 3.27
N VAL A 88 -0.55 7.28 2.68
CA VAL A 88 0.51 6.59 3.41
C VAL A 88 1.83 7.24 3.05
N THR A 89 2.53 7.75 4.05
CA THR A 89 3.91 8.23 3.92
C THR A 89 4.86 7.16 4.44
N TYR A 90 6.04 7.06 3.84
CA TYR A 90 7.02 6.07 4.26
C TYR A 90 8.45 6.56 4.09
N ILE A 91 9.32 6.02 4.93
CA ILE A 91 10.77 6.23 4.92
C ILE A 91 11.43 4.85 4.97
N ALA A 92 12.35 4.60 4.04
CA ALA A 92 13.17 3.40 3.99
C ALA A 92 14.65 3.82 4.01
N ASN A 93 15.35 3.50 5.09
CA ASN A 93 16.75 3.87 5.30
C ASN A 93 17.49 2.80 6.11
N GLU A 94 18.63 3.16 6.70
CA GLU A 94 19.44 2.29 7.54
C GLU A 94 18.71 1.68 8.74
N ALA A 95 17.70 2.39 9.27
CA ALA A 95 16.88 1.93 10.39
C ALA A 95 15.74 0.98 9.94
N GLY A 96 15.63 0.69 8.64
CA GLY A 96 14.59 -0.16 8.07
C GLY A 96 13.47 0.64 7.41
N PHE A 97 12.26 0.07 7.41
CA PHE A 97 11.07 0.65 6.79
C PHE A 97 10.09 1.14 7.87
N THR A 98 9.74 2.41 7.81
CA THR A 98 8.72 3.02 8.67
C THR A 98 7.65 3.65 7.79
N ALA A 99 6.38 3.40 8.09
CA ALA A 99 5.25 4.01 7.39
C ALA A 99 4.28 4.64 8.38
N GLU A 100 3.69 5.76 7.99
CA GLU A 100 2.71 6.51 8.76
C GLU A 100 1.44 6.70 7.91
N SER A 101 0.29 6.44 8.52
CA SER A 101 -1.02 6.65 7.91
C SER A 101 -2.14 6.51 8.92
N ASP A 102 -3.26 7.17 8.67
CA ASP A 102 -4.49 7.01 9.45
C ASP A 102 -5.16 5.64 9.27
N ILE A 103 -4.90 4.97 8.13
CA ILE A 103 -5.45 3.65 7.84
C ILE A 103 -4.61 2.50 8.43
N LEU A 104 -3.41 2.81 8.92
CA LEU A 104 -2.56 1.81 9.55
C LEU A 104 -3.07 1.49 10.95
N PRO A 105 -2.95 0.23 11.42
CA PRO A 105 -3.29 -0.12 12.78
C PRO A 105 -2.51 0.74 13.78
N LYS A 106 -3.22 1.55 14.56
CA LYS A 106 -2.61 2.29 15.66
C LYS A 106 -2.21 1.31 16.76
N ALA A 107 -1.03 1.48 17.33
CA ALA A 107 -0.61 0.71 18.48
C ALA A 107 -1.68 0.84 19.59
N VAL A 108 -2.11 -0.28 20.14
CA VAL A 108 -3.12 -0.31 21.20
C VAL A 108 -2.60 0.50 22.40
N GLU A 109 -3.41 1.43 22.90
CA GLU A 109 -3.07 2.20 24.09
C GLU A 109 -2.82 1.27 25.28
N LYS A 110 -1.77 1.55 26.06
CA LYS A 110 -1.47 0.79 27.27
C LYS A 110 -2.58 1.03 28.30
N ILE A 111 -3.34 0.00 28.63
CA ILE A 111 -4.39 0.03 29.67
C ILE A 111 -3.88 -0.16 31.09
N HIS A 112 -2.60 -0.47 31.27
CA HIS A 112 -1.97 -0.66 32.58
C HIS A 112 -0.83 0.34 32.76
N PRO A 113 -0.66 0.90 33.97
CA PRO A 113 0.51 1.71 34.26
C PRO A 113 1.76 0.87 34.07
N ASP A 114 2.83 1.50 33.58
CA ASP A 114 4.12 0.82 33.44
C ASP A 114 4.54 0.25 34.80
N PRO A 115 4.91 -1.03 34.90
CA PRO A 115 5.37 -1.62 36.15
C PRO A 115 6.51 -0.80 36.77
N PRO A 116 6.62 -0.69 38.10
CA PRO A 116 7.64 0.14 38.76
C PRO A 116 9.08 -0.15 38.31
N HIS A 117 9.37 -1.41 37.96
CA HIS A 117 10.70 -1.80 37.47
C HIS A 117 11.02 -1.18 36.10
N VAL A 118 10.04 -0.87 35.24
CA VAL A 118 10.28 -0.23 33.95
C VAL A 118 10.80 1.19 34.14
N VAL A 119 10.20 1.94 35.07
CA VAL A 119 10.66 3.29 35.44
C VAL A 119 12.10 3.24 35.96
N GLU A 120 12.40 2.26 36.81
CA GLU A 120 13.74 2.05 37.34
C GLU A 120 14.76 1.65 36.25
N LEU A 121 14.39 0.75 35.33
CA LEU A 121 15.24 0.37 34.21
C LEU A 121 15.52 1.56 33.27
N LEU A 122 14.54 2.41 33.02
CA LEU A 122 14.72 3.63 32.23
C LEU A 122 15.66 4.62 32.91
N ARG A 123 15.55 4.78 34.23
CA ARG A 123 16.48 5.59 35.05
C ARG A 123 17.90 5.05 34.94
N ILE A 124 18.09 3.75 35.16
CA ILE A 124 19.39 3.08 35.07
C ILE A 124 19.97 3.21 33.65
N ALA A 125 19.16 3.00 32.61
CA ALA A 125 19.60 3.15 31.22
C ALA A 125 20.04 4.59 30.91
N GLN A 126 19.38 5.60 31.49
CA GLN A 126 19.79 7.00 31.33
C GLN A 126 21.12 7.29 32.03
N GLU A 127 21.30 6.82 33.26
CA GLU A 127 22.56 6.96 34.00
C GLU A 127 23.72 6.27 33.27
N GLN A 128 23.48 5.09 32.70
CA GLN A 128 24.47 4.39 31.87
C GLN A 128 24.84 5.19 30.62
N ARG A 129 23.86 5.84 29.96
CA ARG A 129 24.12 6.75 28.84
C ARG A 129 24.95 7.96 29.25
N GLU A 130 24.66 8.58 30.40
CA GLU A 130 25.42 9.72 30.94
C GLU A 130 26.85 9.33 31.34
N GLN A 131 27.03 8.11 31.84
CA GLN A 131 28.34 7.53 32.16
C GLN A 131 29.10 7.06 30.90
N GLY A 132 28.52 7.20 29.71
CA GLY A 132 29.15 6.81 28.45
C GLY A 132 29.30 5.30 28.25
N VAL A 133 28.49 4.49 28.96
CA VAL A 133 28.52 3.03 28.83
C VAL A 133 28.01 2.65 27.43
N GLN A 134 28.91 2.12 26.61
CA GLN A 134 28.61 1.55 25.28
C GLN A 134 28.49 0.04 25.42
N PHE A 135 27.36 -0.53 24.97
CA PHE A 135 27.20 -1.98 24.92
C PHE A 135 27.85 -2.51 23.64
N ASP A 136 28.86 -3.39 23.80
CA ASP A 136 29.55 -4.07 22.70
C ASP A 136 28.56 -5.00 21.97
N ASN A 137 28.19 -4.68 20.73
CA ASN A 137 27.40 -5.54 19.86
C ASN A 137 28.32 -6.64 19.31
N ARG A 138 28.47 -7.75 20.06
CA ARG A 138 29.12 -8.98 19.57
C ARG A 138 28.17 -9.84 18.76
#